data_AF-A0A9P9AGX8-F1
#
_entry.id   AF-A0A9P9AGX8-F1
#
_cell.length_a   1.000
_cell.length_b   1.000
_cell.length_c   1.000
_cell.angle_alpha   90.00
_cell.angle_beta   90.00
_cell.angle_gamma   90.00
#
_symmetry.space_group_name_H-M   'P 1'
#
loop_
_entity.id
_entity.type
_entity.pdbx_description
1 polymer ?
#
loop_
_entity_poly.entity_id
_entity_poly.type
_entity_poly.pdbx_seq_one_letter_code
_entity_poly.pdbx_strand_id
1 'polypeptide(L)'
;MDPIPIASAKFLESLSLWVHPKSRLLICFDKKCRHAISPVGSNPTNHLRDEHGIPLPRRRGLSKVLAKLELKSSGGAAPLVDGSPEEQRLRSYDGFSCLHCSYRTINLTLIMQHYS
;
A
#
# COMPACT_ATOMS: atom_id res chain seq x y z
N MET A 1 7.25 15.28 12.81
CA MET A 1 7.46 14.25 11.77
C MET A 1 8.19 14.91 10.64
N ASP A 2 9.35 14.38 10.25
CA ASP A 2 10.15 15.00 9.22
C ASP A 2 9.57 14.72 7.83
N PRO A 3 9.48 15.72 6.96
CA PRO A 3 9.01 15.53 5.59
C PRO A 3 9.98 14.64 4.82
N ILE A 4 9.44 13.81 3.91
CA ILE A 4 10.27 13.00 3.01
C ILE A 4 11.10 13.96 2.15
N PRO A 5 12.44 13.79 2.06
CA PRO A 5 13.26 14.63 1.21
C PRO A 5 12.75 14.62 -0.25
N ILE A 6 12.72 15.79 -0.90
CA ILE A 6 12.16 15.97 -2.25
C ILE A 6 12.78 14.98 -3.25
N ALA A 7 14.10 14.76 -3.16
CA ALA A 7 14.80 13.81 -4.02
C ALA A 7 14.29 12.36 -3.82
N SER A 8 14.05 11.95 -2.57
CA SER A 8 13.47 10.65 -2.26
C SER A 8 12.04 10.53 -2.77
N ALA A 9 11.22 11.57 -2.61
CA ALA A 9 9.85 11.60 -3.10
C ALA A 9 9.78 11.44 -4.63
N LYS A 10 10.58 12.21 -5.37
CA LYS A 10 10.66 12.11 -6.84
C LYS A 10 11.14 10.73 -7.30
N PHE A 11 12.10 10.15 -6.59
CA PHE A 11 12.58 8.81 -6.91
C PHE A 11 11.50 7.74 -6.71
N LEU A 12 10.77 7.78 -5.59
CA LEU A 12 9.65 6.87 -5.35
C LEU A 12 8.55 7.05 -6.41
N GLU A 13 8.20 8.29 -6.74
CA GLU A 13 7.20 8.60 -7.75
C GLU A 13 7.58 8.05 -9.13
N SER A 14 8.86 8.09 -9.51
CA SER A 14 9.37 7.50 -10.76
C SER A 14 9.23 5.97 -10.85
N LEU A 15 8.97 5.31 -9.71
CA LEU A 15 8.71 3.88 -9.58
C LEU A 15 7.24 3.58 -9.29
N SER A 16 6.35 4.57 -9.41
CA SER A 16 4.94 4.48 -9.03
C SER A 16 4.76 4.07 -7.56
N LEU A 17 5.67 4.53 -6.69
CA LEU A 17 5.63 4.31 -5.25
C LEU A 17 5.32 5.62 -4.50
N TRP A 18 4.48 5.52 -3.49
CA TRP A 18 4.11 6.63 -2.62
C TRP A 18 4.08 6.17 -1.17
N VAL A 19 4.46 7.07 -0.26
CA VAL A 19 4.32 6.84 1.18
C VAL A 19 3.11 7.60 1.66
N HIS A 20 2.13 6.86 2.18
CA HIS A 20 0.94 7.46 2.72
C HIS A 20 1.30 8.35 3.93
N PRO A 21 0.91 9.64 3.95
CA PRO A 21 1.41 10.60 4.94
C PRO A 21 1.02 10.24 6.37
N LYS A 22 -0.20 9.75 6.58
CA LYS A 22 -0.70 9.36 7.92
C LYS A 22 -0.31 7.94 8.34
N SER A 23 -0.69 6.92 7.55
CA SER A 23 -0.45 5.52 7.89
C SER A 23 1.00 5.06 7.71
N ARG A 24 1.85 5.84 7.01
CA ARG A 24 3.26 5.51 6.75
C ARG A 24 3.44 4.19 6.00
N LEU A 25 2.43 3.77 5.24
CA LEU A 25 2.49 2.61 4.38
C LEU A 25 3.16 2.96 3.05
N LEU A 26 3.92 2.02 2.52
CA LEU A 26 4.40 2.08 1.15
C LEU A 26 3.29 1.55 0.22
N ILE A 27 2.87 2.37 -0.73
CA ILE A 27 1.82 2.03 -1.70
C ILE A 27 2.43 2.06 -3.09
N CYS A 28 2.25 0.98 -3.86
CA CYS A 28 2.37 1.06 -5.30
C CYS A 28 1.06 1.59 -5.87
N PHE A 29 1.12 2.77 -6.48
CA PHE A 29 -0.04 3.43 -7.06
C PHE A 29 -0.13 3.25 -8.59
N ASP A 30 0.65 2.32 -9.16
CA ASP A 30 0.46 1.93 -10.55
C ASP A 30 -0.99 1.51 -10.79
N LYS A 31 -1.58 1.98 -11.89
CA LYS A 31 -3.02 1.82 -12.19
C LYS A 31 -3.48 0.36 -12.15
N LYS A 32 -2.61 -0.58 -12.53
CA LYS A 32 -2.93 -2.02 -12.54
C LYS A 32 -2.73 -2.70 -11.18
N CYS A 33 -2.06 -2.04 -10.24
CA CYS A 33 -1.68 -2.61 -8.96
C CYS A 33 -2.43 -1.98 -7.77
N ARG A 34 -2.19 -0.69 -7.48
CA ARG A 34 -2.80 0.04 -6.35
C ARG A 34 -2.80 -0.76 -5.03
N HIS A 35 -1.62 -1.22 -4.63
CA HIS A 35 -1.44 -2.18 -3.53
C HIS A 35 -0.47 -1.66 -2.46
N ALA A 36 -0.74 -1.99 -1.19
CA ALA A 36 0.15 -1.69 -0.07
C ALA A 36 1.26 -2.75 0.02
N ILE A 37 2.51 -2.32 -0.05
CA ILE A 37 3.68 -3.19 -0.07
C ILE A 37 4.32 -3.19 1.31
N SER A 38 4.66 -4.38 1.82
CA SER A 38 5.50 -4.48 3.00
C SER A 38 6.87 -3.85 2.73
N PRO A 39 7.32 -2.86 3.54
CA PRO A 39 8.61 -2.22 3.34
C PRO A 39 9.80 -3.10 3.78
N VAL A 40 9.53 -4.27 4.37
CA VAL A 40 10.54 -5.15 4.96
C VAL A 40 11.24 -5.99 3.89
N GLY A 41 12.57 -6.10 4.00
CA GLY A 41 13.37 -6.97 3.15
C GLY A 41 13.36 -6.56 1.68
N SER A 42 13.33 -7.57 0.80
CA SER A 42 13.34 -7.37 -0.66
C SER A 42 11.94 -7.21 -1.26
N ASN A 43 10.88 -7.15 -0.45
CA ASN A 43 9.50 -7.10 -0.93
C ASN A 43 9.23 -5.96 -1.92
N PRO A 44 9.66 -4.70 -1.67
CA PRO A 44 9.45 -3.62 -2.64
C PRO A 44 10.18 -3.87 -3.95
N THR A 45 11.43 -4.32 -3.88
CA THR A 45 12.26 -4.57 -5.07
C THR A 45 11.71 -5.74 -5.89
N ASN A 46 11.28 -6.82 -5.24
CA ASN A 46 10.67 -8.00 -5.88
C ASN A 46 9.32 -7.63 -6.49
N HIS A 47 8.46 -6.91 -5.76
CA HIS A 47 7.19 -6.41 -6.28
C HIS A 47 7.38 -5.63 -7.59
N LEU A 48 8.31 -4.67 -7.62
CA LEU A 48 8.60 -3.91 -8.84
C LEU A 48 9.17 -4.79 -9.98
N ARG A 49 9.82 -5.92 -9.67
CA ARG A 49 10.33 -6.88 -10.67
C ARG A 49 9.20 -7.68 -11.26
N ASP A 50 8.43 -8.30 -10.38
CA ASP A 50 7.58 -9.43 -10.70
C ASP A 50 6.24 -8.92 -11.23
N GLU A 51 5.70 -7.85 -10.63
CA GLU A 51 4.41 -7.26 -11.03
C GLU A 51 4.56 -6.23 -12.16
N HIS A 52 5.71 -5.55 -12.25
CA HIS A 52 5.89 -4.38 -13.13
C HIS A 52 7.06 -4.50 -14.12
N GLY A 53 7.88 -5.54 -14.04
CA GLY A 53 9.02 -5.72 -14.94
C GLY A 53 10.11 -4.63 -14.85
N ILE A 54 10.17 -3.86 -13.75
CA ILE A 54 11.12 -2.74 -13.64
C ILE A 54 12.56 -3.29 -13.53
N PRO A 55 13.49 -2.85 -14.39
CA PRO A 55 14.85 -3.37 -14.38
C PRO A 55 15.67 -2.86 -13.19
N LEU A 56 16.67 -3.64 -12.78
CA LEU A 56 17.53 -3.34 -11.62
C LEU A 56 18.13 -1.92 -11.60
N PRO A 57 18.65 -1.36 -12.71
CA PRO A 57 19.21 -0.01 -12.71
C PRO A 57 18.22 1.07 -12.26
N ARG A 58 16.92 0.94 -12.58
CA ARG A 58 15.89 1.92 -12.22
C ARG A 58 15.51 1.88 -10.75
N ARG A 59 15.54 0.70 -10.12
CA ARG A 59 15.18 0.51 -8.70
C ARG A 59 16.39 0.44 -7.76
N ARG A 60 17.60 0.64 -8.29
CA ARG A 60 18.83 0.63 -7.50
C ARG A 60 18.76 1.72 -6.43
N GLY A 61 19.08 1.35 -5.18
CA GLY A 61 19.04 2.29 -4.06
C GLY A 61 17.68 2.41 -3.37
N LEU A 62 16.62 1.76 -3.87
CA LEU A 62 15.30 1.76 -3.24
C LEU A 62 15.35 1.34 -1.77
N SER A 63 15.99 0.23 -1.44
CA SER A 63 16.11 -0.23 -0.04
C SER A 63 16.79 0.81 0.86
N LYS A 64 17.79 1.56 0.35
CA LYS A 64 18.47 2.62 1.12
C LYS A 64 17.55 3.82 1.35
N VAL A 65 16.73 4.18 0.36
CA VAL A 65 15.74 5.26 0.51
C VAL A 65 14.69 4.85 1.52
N LEU A 66 14.11 3.65 1.39
CA LEU A 66 13.07 3.15 2.29
C LEU A 66 13.57 2.96 3.73
N ALA A 67 14.81 2.52 3.93
CA ALA A 67 15.38 2.35 5.28
C ALA A 67 15.52 3.66 6.07
N LYS A 68 15.58 4.82 5.37
CA LYS A 68 15.57 6.14 6.01
C LYS A 68 14.17 6.65 6.31
N LEU A 69 13.14 5.93 5.84
CA LEU A 69 11.75 6.28 6.07
C LEU A 69 11.22 5.38 7.18
N GLU A 70 10.65 5.99 8.21
CA GLU A 70 9.90 5.26 9.23
C GLU A 70 8.59 4.76 8.63
N LEU A 71 8.62 3.56 8.04
CA LEU A 71 7.49 2.92 7.36
C LEU A 71 6.87 1.84 8.25
N LYS A 72 5.55 1.72 8.19
CA LYS A 72 4.80 0.67 8.88
C LYS A 72 4.57 -0.53 7.96
N SER A 73 4.47 -1.71 8.56
CA SER A 73 4.04 -2.92 7.85
C SER A 73 2.57 -2.82 7.46
N SER A 74 2.21 -3.29 6.26
CA SER A 74 0.84 -3.24 5.73
C SER A 74 -0.14 -4.11 6.51
N GLY A 75 0.32 -5.23 7.10
CA GLY A 75 -0.54 -6.19 7.79
C GLY A 75 -1.18 -5.71 9.09
N GLY A 76 -0.72 -4.58 9.64
CA GLY A 76 -1.25 -4.01 10.90
C GLY A 76 -1.91 -2.64 10.74
N ALA A 77 -2.16 -2.19 9.51
CA ALA A 77 -2.79 -0.90 9.28
C ALA A 77 -4.28 -0.95 9.60
N ALA A 78 -4.74 -0.03 10.43
CA ALA A 78 -6.17 0.15 10.65
C ALA A 78 -6.86 0.59 9.34
N PRO A 79 -8.08 0.10 9.06
CA PRO A 79 -8.91 0.64 7.99
C PRO A 79 -9.11 2.15 8.14
N LEU A 80 -9.32 2.84 7.03
CA LEU A 80 -9.77 4.24 7.07
C LEU A 80 -11.18 4.32 7.68
N VAL A 81 -11.50 5.45 8.30
CA VAL A 81 -12.83 5.72 8.87
C VAL A 81 -13.85 5.79 7.73
N ASP A 82 -15.07 5.30 7.98
CA ASP A 82 -16.15 5.41 7.02
C ASP A 82 -16.43 6.87 6.62
N GLY A 83 -16.73 7.07 5.34
CA GLY A 83 -16.91 8.42 4.79
C GLY A 83 -15.61 9.20 4.57
N SER A 84 -14.43 8.58 4.79
CA SER A 84 -13.16 9.18 4.37
C SER A 84 -13.18 9.43 2.86
N PRO A 85 -12.61 10.55 2.38
CA PRO A 85 -12.44 10.78 0.95
C PRO A 85 -11.68 9.62 0.29
N GLU A 86 -12.10 9.24 -0.91
CA GLU A 86 -11.41 8.22 -1.69
C GLU A 86 -9.98 8.69 -2.03
N GLU A 87 -8.99 7.86 -1.73
CA GLU A 87 -7.60 8.10 -2.14
C GLU A 87 -7.37 7.47 -3.51
N GLN A 88 -7.19 8.30 -4.55
CA GLN A 88 -7.05 7.85 -5.94
C GLN A 88 -5.88 6.88 -6.17
N ARG A 89 -4.88 6.88 -5.27
CA ARG A 89 -3.72 5.99 -5.29
C ARG A 89 -3.99 4.61 -4.69
N LEU A 90 -5.11 4.45 -3.97
CA LEU A 90 -5.57 3.18 -3.42
C LEU A 90 -6.66 2.58 -4.31
N ARG A 91 -6.80 1.27 -4.23
CA ARG A 91 -7.88 0.55 -4.91
C ARG A 91 -9.12 0.55 -4.02
N SER A 92 -10.21 1.02 -4.59
CA SER A 92 -11.55 0.81 -4.04
C SER A 92 -12.05 -0.58 -4.41
N TYR A 93 -12.73 -1.22 -3.46
CA TYR A 93 -13.35 -2.53 -3.64
C TYR A 93 -14.80 -2.43 -3.20
N ASP A 94 -15.68 -2.99 -4.02
CA ASP A 94 -17.03 -3.33 -3.57
C ASP A 94 -16.91 -4.51 -2.60
N GLY A 95 -17.60 -4.42 -1.47
CA GLY A 95 -17.49 -5.41 -0.41
C GLY A 95 -18.73 -5.47 0.47
N PHE A 96 -18.65 -6.32 1.48
CA PHE A 96 -19.72 -6.60 2.41
C PHE A 96 -19.32 -6.18 3.82
N SER A 97 -20.29 -5.61 4.54
CA SER A 97 -20.19 -5.31 5.97
C SER A 97 -21.24 -6.10 6.74
N CYS A 98 -20.87 -6.65 7.89
CA CYS A 98 -21.84 -7.20 8.83
C CYS A 98 -22.71 -6.08 9.42
N LEU A 99 -24.01 -6.35 9.60
CA LEU A 99 -24.95 -5.40 10.21
C LEU A 99 -24.91 -5.44 11.74
N HIS A 100 -24.30 -6.47 12.33
CA HIS A 100 -24.28 -6.70 13.78
C HIS A 100 -22.91 -6.49 14.42
N CYS A 101 -21.82 -6.46 13.65
CA CYS A 101 -20.48 -6.19 14.16
C CYS A 101 -19.59 -5.48 13.11
N SER A 102 -18.35 -5.16 13.48
CA SER A 102 -17.40 -4.45 12.61
C SER A 102 -16.74 -5.32 11.52
N TYR A 103 -17.18 -6.57 11.32
CA TYR A 103 -16.60 -7.47 10.33
C TYR A 103 -16.89 -6.99 8.90
N ARG A 104 -15.86 -6.99 8.05
CA ARG A 104 -15.93 -6.57 6.65
C ARG A 104 -15.06 -7.45 5.79
N THR A 105 -15.50 -7.70 4.56
CA THR A 105 -14.76 -8.50 3.59
C THR A 105 -15.20 -8.18 2.18
N ILE A 106 -14.30 -8.35 1.21
CA ILE A 106 -14.64 -8.27 -0.22
C ILE A 106 -15.10 -9.64 -0.77
N ASN A 107 -15.06 -10.68 0.06
CA ASN A 107 -15.33 -12.06 -0.34
C ASN A 107 -16.74 -12.49 0.12
N LEU A 108 -17.60 -12.81 -0.84
CA LEU A 108 -18.98 -13.25 -0.59
C LEU A 108 -19.04 -14.50 0.31
N THR A 109 -18.19 -15.49 0.06
CA THR A 109 -18.15 -16.72 0.85
C THR A 109 -17.82 -16.43 2.31
N LEU A 110 -16.85 -15.54 2.56
CA LEU A 110 -16.45 -15.18 3.92
C LEU A 110 -17.56 -14.44 4.67
N ILE A 111 -18.33 -13.55 4.02
CA ILE A 111 -19.45 -12.89 4.69
C ILE A 111 -20.59 -13.87 4.95
N MET A 112 -20.89 -14.78 4.02
CA MET A 112 -21.93 -15.81 4.24
C MET A 112 -21.56 -16.71 5.43
N GLN A 113 -20.31 -17.15 5.50
CA GLN A 113 -19.80 -17.94 6.63
C GLN A 113 -19.84 -17.17 7.96
N HIS A 114 -19.72 -15.84 7.93
CA HIS A 114 -19.81 -15.02 9.13
C HIS A 114 -21.24 -14.93 9.71
N TYR A 115 -22.28 -15.08 8.87
CA TYR A 115 -23.69 -15.05 9.28
C TYR A 115 -24.27 -16.42 9.65
N SER A 116 -23.59 -17.51 9.28
CA SER A 116 -23.96 -18.89 9.64
C SER A 116 -23.58 -19.22 11.08
#